data_AF-G4ZDE4-F1
#
_entry.id   AF-G4ZDE4-F1
#
_cell.length_a   1.000
_cell.length_b   1.000
_cell.length_c   1.000
_cell.angle_alpha   90.00
_cell.angle_beta   90.00
_cell.angle_gamma   90.00
#
_symmetry.space_group_name_H-M   'P 1'
#
loop_
_entity.id
_entity.type
_entity.pdbx_description
1 polymer ?
#
loop_
_entity_poly.entity_id
_entity_poly.type
_entity_poly.pdbx_seq_one_letter_code
_entity_poly.pdbx_strand_id
1 'polypeptide(L)'
;KSCAVIGCKSLVRSRGLCKAHGGGTRCQVEGCMRGAQSADIYLCIAHGGGTRCSVSNCSSAAQSRGLCKKHGGGSRCNFEGCTKGSQGNGFCRNHGGGYKCKHPGGCMKWAQAHGLCARHGGWQRLCQVAGRAGAVEKRGVCRFHSARARCNSLIGCRNMVHANGSCLIH
;
A
#
# COMPACT_ATOMS: atom_id res chain seq x y z
N LYS A 1 13.82 24.47 4.75
CA LYS A 1 12.68 25.04 3.99
C LYS A 1 11.55 24.00 3.90
N SER A 2 10.32 24.39 4.22
CA SER A 2 9.10 23.54 4.13
C SER A 2 8.53 23.54 2.71
N CYS A 3 7.76 22.50 2.38
CA CYS A 3 7.13 22.34 1.08
C CYS A 3 6.25 23.54 0.73
N ALA A 4 6.31 23.99 -0.53
CA ALA A 4 5.52 25.12 -1.04
C ALA A 4 4.01 24.86 -1.11
N VAL A 5 3.57 23.61 -0.91
CA VAL A 5 2.14 23.26 -0.87
C VAL A 5 1.58 23.72 0.48
N ILE A 6 0.55 24.55 0.44
CA ILE A 6 -0.11 25.09 1.62
C ILE A 6 -0.55 23.95 2.56
N GLY A 7 -0.24 24.09 3.85
CA GLY A 7 -0.53 23.07 4.87
C GLY A 7 0.43 21.87 4.90
N CYS A 8 1.41 21.78 4.00
CA CYS A 8 2.38 20.68 4.01
C CYS A 8 3.58 21.00 4.93
N LYS A 9 3.66 20.29 6.05
CA LYS A 9 4.81 20.38 6.99
C LYS A 9 6.04 19.59 6.55
N SER A 10 5.97 18.88 5.43
CA SER A 10 7.10 18.07 4.94
C SER A 10 8.24 18.94 4.42
N LEU A 11 9.47 18.45 4.59
CA LEU A 11 10.67 19.13 4.09
C LEU A 11 10.74 19.12 2.57
N VAL A 12 11.22 20.23 2.00
CA VAL A 12 11.55 20.33 0.57
C VAL A 12 12.67 19.36 0.23
N ARG A 13 12.54 18.68 -0.90
CA ARG A 13 13.65 17.97 -1.53
C ARG A 13 14.23 18.74 -2.71
N SER A 14 13.40 19.07 -3.68
CA SER A 14 13.80 19.84 -4.85
C SER A 14 12.62 20.66 -5.37
N ARG A 15 12.89 21.71 -6.15
CA ARG A 15 11.87 22.58 -6.77
C ARG A 15 10.83 23.14 -5.78
N GLY A 16 11.23 23.37 -4.52
CA GLY A 16 10.32 23.84 -3.47
C GLY A 16 9.28 22.82 -2.99
N LEU A 17 9.34 21.55 -3.44
CA LEU A 17 8.34 20.53 -3.14
C LEU A 17 8.93 19.36 -2.33
N CYS A 18 8.10 18.68 -1.55
CA CYS A 18 8.46 17.46 -0.83
C CYS A 18 8.37 16.23 -1.74
N LYS A 19 8.83 15.06 -1.26
CA LYS A 19 8.77 13.79 -2.01
C LYS A 19 7.34 13.46 -2.50
N ALA A 20 6.34 13.66 -1.65
CA ALA A 20 4.94 13.39 -2.01
C ALA A 20 4.43 14.36 -3.09
N HIS A 21 4.80 15.64 -2.99
CA HIS A 21 4.23 16.71 -3.82
C HIS A 21 4.99 17.03 -5.11
N GLY A 22 6.17 16.48 -5.38
CA GLY A 22 6.90 16.88 -6.60
C GLY A 22 8.41 16.81 -6.53
N GLY A 23 8.96 16.91 -5.33
CA GLY A 23 10.38 17.14 -5.11
C GLY A 23 11.29 15.94 -5.35
N GLY A 24 10.77 14.84 -5.89
CA GLY A 24 11.56 13.69 -6.31
C GLY A 24 11.48 13.49 -7.82
N THR A 25 12.50 12.87 -8.41
CA THR A 25 12.51 12.46 -9.81
C THR A 25 11.29 11.58 -10.13
N ARG A 26 10.72 11.79 -11.31
CA ARG A 26 9.51 11.08 -11.76
C ARG A 26 9.87 9.99 -12.75
N CYS A 27 8.99 9.01 -12.83
CA CYS A 27 9.11 7.95 -13.82
C CYS A 27 9.03 8.55 -15.23
N GLN A 28 9.94 8.18 -16.12
CA GLN A 28 9.99 8.68 -17.50
C GLN A 28 8.91 8.06 -18.40
N VAL A 29 8.36 6.90 -18.03
CA VAL A 29 7.24 6.28 -18.76
C VAL A 29 6.05 7.25 -18.80
N GLU A 30 5.58 7.54 -20.01
CA GLU A 30 4.48 8.45 -20.26
C GLU A 30 3.23 8.10 -19.44
N GLY A 31 2.58 9.12 -18.87
CA GLY A 31 1.41 8.95 -18.01
C GLY A 31 1.71 8.39 -16.60
N CYS A 32 2.95 8.05 -16.25
CA CYS A 32 3.30 7.53 -14.93
C CYS A 32 3.65 8.64 -13.93
N MET A 33 2.78 8.90 -12.95
CA MET A 33 3.04 9.91 -11.90
C MET A 33 3.90 9.41 -10.74
N ARG A 34 4.34 8.13 -10.77
CA ARG A 34 5.14 7.54 -9.69
C ARG A 34 6.54 8.14 -9.64
N GLY A 35 7.12 8.19 -8.45
CA GLY A 35 8.52 8.57 -8.28
C GLY A 35 9.46 7.52 -8.87
N ALA A 36 10.51 7.97 -9.54
CA ALA A 36 11.63 7.11 -9.94
C ALA A 36 12.37 6.60 -8.69
N GLN A 37 13.01 5.44 -8.80
CA GLN A 37 13.83 4.91 -7.70
C GLN A 37 15.12 5.71 -7.52
N SER A 38 15.72 6.12 -8.62
CA SER A 38 16.95 6.90 -8.64
C SER A 38 16.93 7.91 -9.79
N ALA A 39 17.83 8.88 -9.74
CA ALA A 39 17.93 9.92 -10.76
C ALA A 39 18.66 9.43 -12.02
N ASP A 40 19.39 8.33 -11.97
CA ASP A 40 20.08 7.71 -13.11
C ASP A 40 19.13 6.91 -14.00
N ILE A 41 18.26 6.07 -13.40
CA ILE A 41 17.40 5.17 -14.15
C ILE A 41 16.08 5.81 -14.60
N TYR A 42 15.65 6.90 -13.96
CA TYR A 42 14.37 7.59 -14.20
C TYR A 42 13.12 6.69 -14.23
N LEU A 43 13.20 5.45 -13.74
CA LEU A 43 12.11 4.48 -13.74
C LEU A 43 11.60 4.21 -12.33
N CYS A 44 10.29 4.03 -12.19
CA CYS A 44 9.70 3.58 -10.94
C CYS A 44 9.86 2.05 -10.77
N ILE A 45 9.65 1.53 -9.56
CA ILE A 45 9.82 0.09 -9.26
C ILE A 45 9.01 -0.83 -10.20
N ALA A 46 7.80 -0.39 -10.58
CA ALA A 46 6.91 -1.13 -11.47
C ALA A 46 7.39 -1.13 -12.93
N HIS A 47 8.12 -0.12 -13.35
CA HIS A 47 8.59 0.06 -14.73
C HIS A 47 10.09 -0.23 -14.89
N GLY A 48 10.68 -1.07 -14.04
CA GLY A 48 12.10 -1.42 -14.19
C GLY A 48 13.06 -0.71 -13.23
N GLY A 49 12.60 0.30 -12.49
CA GLY A 49 13.42 1.01 -11.51
C GLY A 49 13.91 0.13 -10.36
N GLY A 50 15.15 0.37 -9.91
CA GLY A 50 15.80 -0.35 -8.81
C GLY A 50 16.35 -1.73 -9.19
N THR A 51 17.16 -2.30 -8.31
CA THR A 51 17.84 -3.59 -8.54
C THR A 51 16.86 -4.76 -8.66
N ARG A 52 17.11 -5.64 -9.62
CA ARG A 52 16.33 -6.87 -9.84
C ARG A 52 16.88 -8.02 -9.01
N CYS A 53 16.04 -9.03 -8.79
CA CYS A 53 16.48 -10.24 -8.14
C CYS A 53 17.62 -10.89 -8.94
N SER A 54 18.68 -11.33 -8.27
CA SER A 54 19.84 -12.00 -8.87
C SER A 54 19.55 -13.42 -9.36
N VAL A 55 18.40 -14.00 -9.02
CA VAL A 55 17.97 -15.32 -9.49
C VAL A 55 17.57 -15.21 -10.95
N SER A 56 18.06 -16.13 -11.78
CA SER A 56 17.76 -16.21 -13.21
C SER A 56 16.24 -16.22 -13.45
N ASN A 57 15.80 -15.51 -14.50
CA ASN A 57 14.39 -15.38 -14.88
C ASN A 57 13.47 -14.75 -13.81
N CYS A 58 14.00 -14.05 -12.80
CA CYS A 58 13.20 -13.35 -11.80
C CYS A 58 13.15 -11.83 -12.04
N SER A 59 12.03 -11.33 -12.56
CA SER A 59 11.80 -9.90 -12.78
C SER A 59 11.41 -9.11 -11.52
N SER A 60 11.29 -9.79 -10.38
CA SER A 60 10.90 -9.16 -9.12
C SER A 60 11.97 -8.21 -8.61
N ALA A 61 11.56 -7.09 -8.02
CA ALA A 61 12.48 -6.15 -7.38
C ALA A 61 13.19 -6.82 -6.18
N ALA A 62 14.50 -6.61 -6.10
CA ALA A 62 15.28 -7.01 -4.95
C ALA A 62 14.88 -6.16 -3.73
N GLN A 63 14.88 -6.79 -2.55
CA GLN A 63 14.63 -6.12 -1.27
C GLN A 63 15.93 -5.93 -0.50
N SER A 64 16.72 -7.00 -0.38
CA SER A 64 18.06 -6.98 0.22
C SER A 64 18.89 -8.11 -0.37
N ARG A 65 20.22 -8.00 -0.26
CA ARG A 65 21.18 -9.03 -0.72
C ARG A 65 21.01 -9.40 -2.21
N GLY A 66 20.52 -8.46 -3.03
CA GLY A 66 20.20 -8.71 -4.44
C GLY A 66 19.02 -9.67 -4.68
N LEU A 67 18.28 -10.09 -3.66
CA LEU A 67 17.21 -11.09 -3.77
C LEU A 67 15.83 -10.45 -3.56
N CYS A 68 14.80 -11.01 -4.19
CA CYS A 68 13.41 -10.61 -3.94
C CYS A 68 12.87 -11.30 -2.67
N LYS A 69 11.67 -10.91 -2.21
CA LYS A 69 11.05 -11.49 -1.01
C LYS A 69 10.99 -13.03 -1.05
N LYS A 70 10.59 -13.58 -2.20
CA LYS A 70 10.46 -15.03 -2.43
C LYS A 70 11.82 -15.73 -2.40
N HIS A 71 12.84 -15.12 -2.99
CA HIS A 71 14.18 -15.70 -3.11
C HIS A 71 15.12 -15.36 -1.95
N GLY A 72 14.65 -14.79 -0.83
CA GLY A 72 15.50 -14.59 0.34
C GLY A 72 15.76 -13.14 0.75
N GLY A 73 15.33 -12.16 -0.04
CA GLY A 73 15.59 -10.74 0.22
C GLY A 73 14.75 -10.09 1.31
N GLY A 74 13.69 -10.75 1.77
CA GLY A 74 12.96 -10.30 2.97
C GLY A 74 13.69 -10.71 4.25
N SER A 75 13.42 -10.03 5.38
CA SER A 75 13.98 -10.39 6.69
C SER A 75 13.72 -11.86 7.03
N ARG A 76 14.75 -12.54 7.57
CA ARG A 76 14.70 -13.95 7.97
C ARG A 76 14.49 -14.07 9.48
N CYS A 77 14.10 -15.25 9.92
CA CYS A 77 14.04 -15.61 11.32
C CYS A 77 15.47 -15.65 11.90
N ASN A 78 15.69 -15.02 13.05
CA ASN A 78 17.00 -15.01 13.73
C ASN A 78 17.30 -16.31 14.49
N PHE A 79 16.31 -17.18 14.66
CA PHE A 79 16.51 -18.49 15.27
C PHE A 79 17.44 -19.35 14.41
N GLU A 80 18.43 -19.99 15.04
CA GLU A 80 19.46 -20.79 14.39
C GLU A 80 18.84 -21.90 13.52
N GLY A 81 19.36 -22.06 12.30
CA GLY A 81 18.83 -23.04 11.33
C GLY A 81 17.46 -22.72 10.73
N CYS A 82 16.80 -21.61 11.10
CA CYS A 82 15.48 -21.28 10.57
C CYS A 82 15.55 -20.44 9.28
N THR A 83 15.15 -21.01 8.15
CA THR A 83 15.10 -20.31 6.85
C THR A 83 13.80 -19.53 6.61
N LYS A 84 12.83 -19.61 7.54
CA LYS A 84 11.52 -18.96 7.41
C LYS A 84 11.65 -17.44 7.47
N GLY A 85 10.76 -16.74 6.77
CA GLY A 85 10.71 -15.28 6.82
C GLY A 85 10.27 -14.76 8.20
N SER A 86 10.86 -13.65 8.63
CA SER A 86 10.40 -12.95 9.84
C SER A 86 9.00 -12.39 9.63
N GLN A 87 8.18 -12.45 10.67
CA GLN A 87 6.81 -11.93 10.71
C GLN A 87 6.68 -10.78 11.73
N GLY A 88 7.81 -10.27 12.24
CA GLY A 88 7.90 -9.29 13.31
C GLY A 88 8.95 -9.72 14.35
N ASN A 89 9.55 -8.76 15.07
CA ASN A 89 10.58 -8.99 16.08
C ASN A 89 11.80 -9.82 15.62
N GLY A 90 12.09 -9.88 14.32
CA GLY A 90 13.20 -10.70 13.81
C GLY A 90 12.93 -12.21 13.78
N PHE A 91 11.74 -12.69 14.16
CA PHE A 91 11.43 -14.12 14.20
C PHE A 91 10.29 -14.51 13.27
N CYS A 92 10.17 -15.79 12.93
CA CYS A 92 9.00 -16.34 12.23
C CYS A 92 7.88 -16.64 13.24
N ARG A 93 6.65 -16.91 12.76
CA ARG A 93 5.49 -17.20 13.64
C ARG A 93 5.72 -18.33 14.66
N ASN A 94 6.55 -19.32 14.31
CA ASN A 94 6.86 -20.43 15.20
C ASN A 94 7.86 -20.06 16.30
N HIS A 95 8.73 -19.07 16.04
CA HIS A 95 9.79 -18.66 16.95
C HIS A 95 9.49 -17.30 17.62
N GLY A 96 8.22 -16.98 17.83
CA GLY A 96 7.79 -15.73 18.51
C GLY A 96 7.63 -14.51 17.59
N GLY A 97 7.60 -14.71 16.28
CA GLY A 97 7.40 -13.65 15.29
C GLY A 97 5.96 -13.21 15.10
N GLY A 98 5.75 -11.89 15.04
CA GLY A 98 4.44 -11.27 14.90
C GLY A 98 3.67 -11.21 16.21
N TYR A 99 2.52 -10.54 16.20
CA TYR A 99 1.72 -10.30 17.41
C TYR A 99 0.38 -11.01 17.34
N LYS A 100 -0.10 -11.49 18.49
CA LYS A 100 -1.49 -11.91 18.65
C LYS A 100 -2.40 -10.69 18.76
N CYS A 101 -3.68 -10.91 18.49
CA CYS A 101 -4.69 -9.87 18.59
C CYS A 101 -4.84 -9.42 20.03
N LYS A 102 -4.58 -8.14 20.30
CA LYS A 102 -4.71 -7.50 21.62
C LYS A 102 -6.16 -7.20 22.02
N HIS A 103 -7.13 -7.91 21.43
CA HIS A 103 -8.54 -7.68 21.76
C HIS A 103 -8.80 -8.19 23.18
N PRO A 104 -9.52 -7.44 24.03
CA PRO A 104 -9.68 -7.75 25.45
C PRO A 104 -10.21 -9.16 25.71
N GLY A 105 -11.05 -9.70 24.82
CA GLY A 105 -11.54 -11.08 24.89
C GLY A 105 -10.52 -12.19 24.54
N GLY A 106 -9.22 -11.99 24.75
CA GLY A 106 -8.21 -13.06 24.64
C GLY A 106 -8.07 -13.70 23.25
N CYS A 107 -8.09 -12.90 22.18
CA CYS A 107 -8.13 -13.44 20.82
C CYS A 107 -6.79 -14.04 20.36
N MET A 108 -6.77 -15.34 20.08
CA MET A 108 -5.57 -16.07 19.62
C MET A 108 -5.23 -15.90 18.13
N LYS A 109 -6.02 -15.14 17.38
CA LYS A 109 -5.74 -14.83 15.98
C LYS A 109 -4.58 -13.86 15.86
N TRP A 110 -3.82 -13.97 14.77
CA TRP A 110 -2.71 -13.06 14.49
C TRP A 110 -3.21 -11.65 14.14
N ALA A 111 -2.56 -10.65 14.72
CA ALA A 111 -2.78 -9.26 14.38
C ALA A 111 -2.38 -9.00 12.92
N GLN A 112 -3.18 -8.17 12.25
CA GLN A 112 -2.95 -7.75 10.88
C GLN A 112 -2.45 -6.30 10.84
N ALA A 113 -3.12 -5.41 11.59
CA ALA A 113 -2.73 -4.02 11.75
C ALA A 113 -3.12 -3.54 13.14
N HIS A 114 -2.41 -2.54 13.66
CA HIS A 114 -2.70 -1.89 14.95
C HIS A 114 -2.83 -2.86 16.14
N GLY A 115 -2.16 -4.00 16.10
CA GLY A 115 -2.26 -5.03 17.15
C GLY A 115 -3.57 -5.83 17.16
N LEU A 116 -4.44 -5.68 16.15
CA LEU A 116 -5.74 -6.33 16.08
C LEU A 116 -5.83 -7.28 14.88
N CYS A 117 -6.58 -8.38 15.02
CA CYS A 117 -6.85 -9.30 13.90
C CYS A 117 -7.91 -8.73 12.95
N ALA A 118 -8.06 -9.32 11.76
CA ALA A 118 -9.03 -8.86 10.76
C ALA A 118 -10.46 -8.68 11.32
N ARG A 119 -10.91 -9.59 12.18
CA ARG A 119 -12.25 -9.53 12.81
C ARG A 119 -12.37 -8.41 13.84
N HIS A 120 -11.29 -8.09 14.54
CA HIS A 120 -11.28 -7.12 15.63
C HIS A 120 -10.72 -5.77 15.19
N GLY A 121 -10.81 -5.41 13.90
CA GLY A 121 -10.41 -4.08 13.41
C GLY A 121 -9.02 -3.99 12.76
N GLY A 122 -8.29 -5.10 12.65
CA GLY A 122 -7.00 -5.15 11.92
C GLY A 122 -7.10 -4.87 10.41
N TRP A 123 -8.32 -4.73 9.88
CA TRP A 123 -8.62 -4.36 8.49
C TRP A 123 -9.49 -3.07 8.46
N GLN A 124 -9.11 -2.05 9.21
CA GLN A 124 -9.73 -0.72 9.06
C GLN A 124 -9.09 0.05 7.90
N ARG A 125 -9.47 -0.32 6.68
CA ARG A 125 -9.64 0.73 5.67
C ARG A 125 -11.05 1.25 5.87
N LEU A 126 -11.16 2.34 6.62
CA LEU A 126 -12.44 3.00 6.83
C LEU A 126 -12.99 3.43 5.48
N CYS A 127 -14.26 3.17 5.23
CA CYS A 127 -14.95 3.79 4.12
C CYS A 127 -14.91 5.31 4.34
N GLN A 128 -14.47 6.07 3.33
CA GLN A 128 -14.35 7.54 3.44
C GLN A 128 -15.71 8.28 3.49
N VAL A 129 -16.83 7.55 3.43
CA VAL A 129 -18.19 8.10 3.55
C VAL A 129 -18.54 8.23 5.04
N ALA A 130 -18.80 9.46 5.49
CA ALA A 130 -19.19 9.75 6.87
C ALA A 130 -20.50 9.04 7.25
N GLY A 131 -20.55 8.45 8.46
CA GLY A 131 -21.81 7.98 9.07
C GLY A 131 -22.01 6.46 9.17
N ARG A 132 -21.18 5.59 8.57
CA ARG A 132 -21.21 4.13 8.85
C ARG A 132 -19.83 3.47 8.73
N ALA A 133 -19.45 2.70 9.75
CA ALA A 133 -18.23 1.89 9.75
C ALA A 133 -18.41 0.61 8.90
N GLY A 134 -18.17 0.69 7.60
CA GLY A 134 -18.15 -0.46 6.69
C GLY A 134 -16.73 -0.84 6.25
N ALA A 135 -16.40 -2.13 6.25
CA ALA A 135 -15.10 -2.65 5.78
C ALA A 135 -14.93 -2.51 4.26
N VAL A 136 -13.78 -2.00 3.81
CA VAL A 136 -13.40 -1.81 2.40
C VAL A 136 -12.59 -3.00 1.88
N GLU A 137 -13.10 -3.71 0.87
CA GLU A 137 -12.39 -4.86 0.28
C GLU A 137 -11.30 -4.46 -0.73
N LYS A 138 -11.46 -3.32 -1.44
CA LYS A 138 -10.46 -2.70 -2.35
C LYS A 138 -10.96 -1.31 -2.80
N ARG A 139 -10.05 -0.35 -3.06
CA ARG A 139 -10.32 1.00 -3.64
C ARG A 139 -11.13 2.00 -2.77
N GLY A 140 -10.95 2.00 -1.45
CA GLY A 140 -11.43 3.10 -0.59
C GLY A 140 -12.93 3.14 -0.27
N VAL A 141 -13.76 2.30 -0.89
CA VAL A 141 -15.21 2.21 -0.63
C VAL A 141 -15.64 0.79 -0.23
N CYS A 142 -16.53 0.67 0.76
CA CYS A 142 -16.99 -0.61 1.28
C CYS A 142 -17.94 -1.31 0.30
N ARG A 143 -18.20 -2.61 0.51
CA ARG A 143 -19.14 -3.39 -0.33
C ARG A 143 -20.56 -2.81 -0.41
N PHE A 144 -20.93 -1.94 0.53
CA PHE A 144 -22.20 -1.20 0.56
C PHE A 144 -22.17 0.12 -0.24
N HIS A 145 -20.99 0.72 -0.43
CA HIS A 145 -20.77 1.94 -1.23
C HIS A 145 -20.00 1.64 -2.54
N SER A 146 -19.88 0.36 -2.88
CA SER A 146 -19.36 -0.08 -4.16
C SER A 146 -20.43 0.19 -5.21
N ALA A 147 -20.22 1.22 -6.02
CA ALA A 147 -21.06 1.54 -7.17
C ALA A 147 -21.30 0.29 -8.04
N ARG A 148 -22.52 -0.25 -8.00
CA ARG A 148 -22.97 -1.33 -8.91
C ARG A 148 -24.02 -0.86 -9.91
N ALA A 149 -24.39 0.42 -9.88
CA ALA A 149 -25.46 0.96 -10.72
C ALA A 149 -24.93 1.93 -11.79
N ARG A 150 -25.58 1.92 -12.95
CA ARG A 150 -25.35 2.86 -14.05
C ARG A 150 -26.11 4.16 -13.75
N CYS A 151 -25.55 5.28 -14.18
CA CYS A 151 -26.17 6.59 -14.03
C CYS A 151 -27.52 6.63 -14.75
N ASN A 152 -28.55 7.07 -14.02
CA ASN A 152 -29.92 7.19 -14.53
C ASN A 152 -30.32 8.66 -14.80
N SER A 153 -29.39 9.61 -14.66
CA SER A 153 -29.70 11.04 -14.77
C SER A 153 -29.87 11.52 -16.21
N LEU A 154 -29.32 10.79 -17.20
CA LEU A 154 -29.49 11.06 -18.62
C LEU A 154 -29.63 9.75 -19.39
N ILE A 155 -30.66 9.68 -20.26
CA ILE A 155 -30.90 8.54 -21.15
C ILE A 155 -29.65 8.34 -22.01
N GLY A 156 -28.94 7.22 -21.79
CA GLY A 156 -27.71 6.87 -22.52
C GLY A 156 -26.40 7.01 -21.74
N CYS A 157 -26.41 7.53 -20.52
CA CYS A 157 -25.20 7.65 -19.70
C CYS A 157 -24.68 6.27 -19.24
N ARG A 158 -23.49 5.86 -19.70
CA ARG A 158 -22.87 4.58 -19.31
C ARG A 158 -21.96 4.69 -18.08
N ASN A 159 -21.87 5.87 -17.47
CA ASN A 159 -21.01 6.11 -16.31
C ASN A 159 -21.55 5.43 -15.06
N MET A 160 -20.64 5.03 -14.18
CA MET A 160 -20.98 4.45 -12.88
C MET A 160 -21.40 5.57 -11.91
N VAL A 161 -22.45 5.32 -11.12
CA VAL A 161 -22.90 6.29 -10.09
C VAL A 161 -21.98 6.30 -8.89
N HIS A 162 -21.92 7.41 -8.17
CA HIS A 162 -21.39 7.46 -6.82
C HIS A 162 -22.47 7.06 -5.80
N ALA A 163 -22.10 7.01 -4.51
CA ALA A 163 -22.99 6.58 -3.43
C ALA A 163 -24.29 7.41 -3.29
N ASN A 164 -24.33 8.59 -3.90
CA ASN A 164 -25.44 9.53 -3.95
C ASN A 164 -26.30 9.43 -5.23
N GLY A 165 -26.07 8.43 -6.09
CA GLY A 165 -26.93 8.15 -7.25
C GLY A 165 -26.67 9.00 -8.51
N SER A 166 -25.72 9.93 -8.47
CA SER A 166 -25.28 10.73 -9.63
C SER A 166 -23.82 10.42 -10.02
N CYS A 167 -23.43 10.76 -11.25
CA CYS A 167 -22.07 10.52 -11.76
C CYS A 167 -21.21 11.80 -11.66
N LEU A 168 -19.90 11.70 -11.87
CA LEU A 168 -19.02 12.89 -11.81
C LEU A 168 -19.25 13.91 -12.95
N ILE A 169 -20.01 13.53 -13.98
CA ILE A 169 -20.33 14.37 -15.13
C ILE A 169 -21.71 15.05 -14.96
N HIS A 170 -22.61 14.43 -14.20
CA HIS A 170 -23.99 14.89 -13.92
C HIS A 170 -24.40 14.41 -12.53
#